data_AF-K2RYL1-F1
#
_entry.id   AF-K2RYL1-F1
#
_cell.length_a   1.000
_cell.length_b   1.000
_cell.length_c   1.000
_cell.angle_alpha   90.00
_cell.angle_beta   90.00
_cell.angle_gamma   90.00
#
_symmetry.space_group_name_H-M   'P 1'
#
loop_
_entity.id
_entity.type
_entity.pdbx_description
1 polymer ?
#
loop_
_entity_poly.entity_id
_entity_poly.type
_entity_poly.pdbx_seq_one_letter_code
_entity_poly.pdbx_strand_id
1 'polypeptide(L)'
;MAAGDLFHPAVIGDIMAQRTSPEPGQITSDARLQARVEFAAKRLAAIPKTFAEQAQTMFIHRRLFQERKPPALQDALSVCALYCVKNADNQEFIFHSVKQKSQQLIASTDPFLVSRMDLLAALQALLLYQTIRLFDGDIHLRAQAEADEAILIMWAEQLRSSTLHLAPLSPPSAGTSLAPQGRTSDWPRWLAQESSRRTVITTLMLKGVYSFLKLSYDRPQDLRLSFTAQAALWNAQSEYGWQMAYSEREPLEVRITHWNEDMAKATPSDLDELGALLMAMLWGVEPTMRWLGTGYLARYGLEGVKDDSLYM
;
A
#
# COMPACT_ATOMS: atom_id res chain seq x y z
N MET A 1 12.28 -26.71 -5.88
CA MET A 1 13.09 -25.55 -6.30
C MET A 1 12.82 -24.45 -5.29
N ALA A 2 13.79 -24.15 -4.43
CA ALA A 2 13.65 -23.08 -3.44
C ALA A 2 13.46 -21.76 -4.19
N ALA A 3 12.39 -21.03 -3.88
CA ALA A 3 12.24 -19.65 -4.31
C ALA A 3 13.41 -18.88 -3.68
N GLY A 4 14.40 -18.49 -4.49
CA GLY A 4 15.40 -17.53 -4.04
C GLY A 4 14.65 -16.30 -3.54
N ASP A 5 15.03 -15.80 -2.38
CA ASP A 5 14.45 -14.57 -1.84
C ASP A 5 14.56 -13.49 -2.94
N LEU A 6 13.42 -13.08 -3.49
CA LEU A 6 13.30 -11.98 -4.45
C LEU A 6 13.81 -10.66 -3.88
N PHE A 7 14.03 -10.62 -2.56
CA PHE A 7 14.68 -9.57 -1.81
C PHE A 7 16.02 -10.08 -1.34
N HIS A 8 17.12 -9.49 -1.80
CA HIS A 8 18.34 -9.58 -1.02
C HIS A 8 18.10 -8.70 0.21
N PRO A 9 17.98 -9.22 1.45
CA PRO A 9 17.81 -8.38 2.65
C PRO A 9 18.93 -7.33 2.79
N ALA A 10 20.04 -7.50 2.07
CA ALA A 10 21.09 -6.51 1.92
C ALA A 10 20.63 -5.20 1.28
N VAL A 11 19.60 -5.15 0.41
CA VAL A 11 19.22 -3.91 -0.30
C VAL A 11 18.81 -2.80 0.65
N ILE A 12 18.07 -3.13 1.72
CA ILE A 12 17.72 -2.14 2.76
C ILE A 12 18.98 -1.65 3.47
N GLY A 13 19.89 -2.58 3.80
CA GLY A 13 21.21 -2.26 4.36
C GLY A 13 22.07 -1.41 3.42
N ASP A 14 22.01 -1.64 2.10
CA ASP A 14 22.78 -0.92 1.09
C ASP A 14 22.26 0.52 0.92
N ILE A 15 20.92 0.71 0.92
CA ILE A 15 20.31 2.05 0.91
C ILE A 15 20.77 2.82 2.15
N MET A 16 20.79 2.16 3.30
CA MET A 16 21.24 2.76 4.55
C MET A 16 22.75 3.00 4.60
N ALA A 17 23.56 2.17 3.95
CA ALA A 17 25.01 2.33 3.85
C ALA A 17 25.41 3.52 2.95
N GLN A 18 24.54 3.92 2.02
CA GLN A 18 24.75 5.06 1.13
C GLN A 18 24.33 6.42 1.74
N ARG A 19 24.04 6.48 3.05
CA ARG A 19 23.67 7.73 3.76
C ARG A 19 24.75 8.80 3.60
N THR A 20 24.36 9.96 3.11
CA THR A 20 25.17 11.19 3.19
C THR A 20 25.23 11.70 4.63
N SER A 21 26.42 12.11 5.09
CA SER A 21 26.66 12.60 6.46
C SER A 21 25.66 13.66 6.90
N PRO A 22 25.17 13.62 8.15
CA PRO A 22 24.17 14.58 8.63
C PRO A 22 24.74 16.00 8.77
N GLU A 23 23.92 17.01 8.45
CA GLU A 23 24.22 18.41 8.77
C GLU A 23 24.12 18.63 10.30
N PRO A 24 24.95 19.52 10.89
CA PRO A 24 25.00 19.72 12.33
C PRO A 24 23.68 20.28 12.87
N GLY A 25 22.95 19.46 13.63
CA GLY A 25 21.63 19.76 14.21
C GLY A 25 20.61 18.61 14.09
N GLN A 26 20.94 17.53 13.40
CA GLN A 26 20.02 16.41 13.15
C GLN A 26 19.95 15.41 14.32
N ILE A 27 18.71 15.10 14.74
CA ILE A 27 18.39 14.07 15.73
C ILE A 27 18.85 12.73 15.17
N THR A 28 19.73 12.06 15.90
CA THR A 28 20.19 10.70 15.62
C THR A 28 19.00 9.76 15.41
N SER A 29 19.02 9.01 14.31
CA SER A 29 18.07 7.91 13.99
C SER A 29 17.79 7.04 15.22
N ASP A 30 16.62 7.21 15.84
CA ASP A 30 16.16 6.32 16.91
C ASP A 30 16.05 4.90 16.36
N ALA A 31 16.78 3.95 16.95
CA ALA A 31 16.76 2.53 16.55
C ALA A 31 15.34 1.97 16.47
N ARG A 32 14.40 2.50 17.28
CA ARG A 32 12.99 2.14 17.22
C ARG A 32 12.29 2.62 15.96
N LEU A 33 12.62 3.81 15.45
CA LEU A 33 12.09 4.30 14.18
C LEU A 33 12.66 3.50 13.01
N GLN A 34 13.94 3.17 13.07
CA GLN A 34 14.59 2.34 12.06
C GLN A 34 13.90 0.97 11.92
N ALA A 35 13.66 0.26 13.03
CA ALA A 35 12.98 -1.05 13.00
C ALA A 35 11.58 -0.99 12.35
N ARG A 36 10.83 0.10 12.56
CA ARG A 36 9.51 0.32 11.93
C ARG A 36 9.64 0.47 10.42
N VAL A 37 10.58 1.29 9.98
CA VAL A 37 10.81 1.57 8.56
C VAL A 37 11.32 0.33 7.83
N GLU A 38 12.25 -0.42 8.43
CA GLU A 38 12.73 -1.67 7.85
C GLU A 38 11.61 -2.71 7.71
N PHE A 39 10.75 -2.84 8.74
CA PHE A 39 9.57 -3.70 8.66
C PHE A 39 8.64 -3.26 7.51
N ALA A 40 8.31 -1.97 7.43
CA ALA A 40 7.44 -1.46 6.38
C ALA A 40 8.05 -1.59 4.98
N ALA A 41 9.36 -1.35 4.83
CA ALA A 41 10.08 -1.54 3.58
C ALA A 41 9.98 -3.00 3.10
N LYS A 42 10.19 -3.97 4.00
CA LYS A 42 10.02 -5.40 3.67
C LYS A 42 8.60 -5.73 3.21
N ARG A 43 7.58 -5.20 3.89
CA ARG A 43 6.17 -5.40 3.52
C ARG A 43 5.84 -4.76 2.18
N LEU A 44 6.27 -3.51 1.95
CA LEU A 44 6.08 -2.81 0.68
C LEU A 44 6.76 -3.57 -0.46
N ALA A 45 8.01 -3.97 -0.26
CA ALA A 45 8.79 -4.66 -1.28
C ALA A 45 8.10 -5.95 -1.76
N ALA A 46 7.40 -6.67 -0.89
CA ALA A 46 6.68 -7.91 -1.23
C ALA A 46 5.42 -7.71 -2.10
N ILE A 47 4.88 -6.49 -2.21
CA ILE A 47 3.59 -6.20 -2.86
C ILE A 47 3.52 -6.66 -4.34
N PRO A 48 4.54 -6.45 -5.20
CA PRO A 48 4.52 -6.95 -6.57
C PRO A 48 4.31 -8.46 -6.67
N LYS A 49 4.95 -9.23 -5.77
CA LYS A 49 4.76 -10.69 -5.71
C LYS A 49 3.33 -11.05 -5.32
N THR A 50 2.81 -10.43 -4.26
CA THR A 50 1.42 -10.63 -3.83
C THR A 50 0.44 -10.32 -4.96
N PHE A 51 0.68 -9.24 -5.72
CA PHE A 51 -0.16 -8.89 -6.85
C PHE A 51 -0.08 -9.92 -7.98
N ALA A 52 1.11 -10.40 -8.33
CA ALA A 52 1.30 -11.44 -9.34
C ALA A 52 0.56 -12.75 -9.00
N GLU A 53 0.58 -13.14 -7.72
CA GLU A 53 -0.04 -14.39 -7.26
C GLU A 53 -1.56 -14.28 -7.07
N GLN A 54 -2.04 -13.12 -6.62
CA GLN A 54 -3.41 -13.01 -6.10
C GLN A 54 -4.28 -12.01 -6.87
N ALA A 55 -3.70 -11.16 -7.73
CA ALA A 55 -4.38 -10.01 -8.33
C ALA A 55 -5.13 -9.14 -7.29
N GLN A 56 -4.65 -9.15 -6.05
CA GLN A 56 -5.17 -8.42 -4.90
C GLN A 56 -3.98 -7.95 -4.06
N THR A 57 -4.05 -6.73 -3.55
CA THR A 57 -3.09 -6.19 -2.57
C THR A 57 -3.87 -5.41 -1.50
N MET A 58 -3.15 -4.78 -0.57
CA MET A 58 -3.75 -3.88 0.41
C MET A 58 -4.37 -2.61 -0.20
N PHE A 59 -4.13 -2.32 -1.48
CA PHE A 59 -4.67 -1.16 -2.21
C PHE A 59 -5.28 -1.47 -3.59
N ILE A 60 -5.11 -2.69 -4.12
CA ILE A 60 -5.77 -3.18 -5.34
C ILE A 60 -6.77 -4.26 -4.96
N HIS A 61 -8.06 -4.01 -5.19
CA HIS A 61 -9.10 -5.01 -4.95
C HIS A 61 -9.33 -5.90 -6.17
N ARG A 62 -9.33 -7.24 -5.96
CA ARG A 62 -9.46 -8.23 -7.05
C ARG A 62 -10.70 -8.03 -7.91
N ARG A 63 -11.85 -7.74 -7.29
CA ARG A 63 -13.11 -7.55 -8.03
C ARG A 63 -13.06 -6.34 -8.95
N LEU A 64 -12.53 -5.22 -8.47
CA LEU A 64 -12.40 -4.01 -9.27
C LEU A 64 -11.46 -4.25 -10.47
N PHE A 65 -10.37 -4.99 -10.26
CA PHE A 65 -9.46 -5.38 -11.33
C PHE A 65 -10.11 -6.34 -12.34
N GLN A 66 -10.80 -7.39 -11.89
CA GLN A 66 -11.40 -8.41 -12.76
C GLN A 66 -12.57 -7.88 -13.60
N GLU A 67 -13.37 -6.96 -13.05
CA GLU A 67 -14.53 -6.40 -13.73
C GLU A 67 -14.13 -5.37 -14.79
N ARG A 68 -13.19 -4.47 -14.47
CA ARG A 68 -12.79 -3.39 -15.38
C ARG A 68 -11.62 -3.74 -16.29
N LYS A 69 -10.74 -4.66 -15.85
CA LYS A 69 -9.51 -5.08 -16.55
C LYS A 69 -8.73 -3.89 -17.14
N PRO A 70 -8.39 -2.87 -16.34
CA PRO A 70 -7.76 -1.67 -16.88
C PRO A 70 -6.38 -2.04 -17.46
N PRO A 71 -6.03 -1.57 -18.68
CA PRO A 71 -4.79 -1.97 -19.36
C PRO A 71 -3.54 -1.75 -18.51
N ALA A 72 -3.48 -0.64 -17.77
CA ALA A 72 -2.36 -0.32 -16.87
C ALA A 72 -2.09 -1.43 -15.83
N LEU A 73 -3.13 -2.02 -15.23
CA LEU A 73 -2.97 -3.10 -14.25
C LEU A 73 -2.72 -4.46 -14.90
N GLN A 74 -3.18 -4.69 -16.12
CA GLN A 74 -2.86 -5.92 -16.86
C GLN A 74 -1.37 -5.98 -17.22
N ASP A 75 -0.84 -4.85 -17.68
CA ASP A 75 0.59 -4.66 -17.91
C ASP A 75 1.37 -4.81 -16.60
N ALA A 76 0.91 -4.16 -15.52
CA ALA A 76 1.57 -4.27 -14.22
C ALA A 76 1.57 -5.71 -13.69
N LEU A 77 0.48 -6.45 -13.85
CA LEU A 77 0.41 -7.87 -13.46
C LEU A 77 1.45 -8.70 -14.22
N SER A 78 1.57 -8.46 -15.53
CA SER A 78 2.55 -9.14 -16.39
C SER A 78 3.99 -8.82 -15.97
N VAL A 79 4.29 -7.55 -15.71
CA VAL A 79 5.61 -7.11 -15.22
C VAL A 79 5.91 -7.70 -13.84
N CYS A 80 4.95 -7.71 -12.91
CA CYS A 80 5.12 -8.31 -11.60
C CYS A 80 5.38 -9.83 -11.69
N ALA A 81 4.67 -10.53 -12.56
CA ALA A 81 4.88 -11.96 -12.79
C ALA A 81 6.26 -12.25 -13.40
N LEU A 82 6.70 -11.46 -14.39
CA LEU A 82 8.05 -11.55 -14.95
C LEU A 82 9.12 -11.29 -13.89
N TYR A 83 8.91 -10.27 -13.05
CA TYR A 83 9.81 -9.94 -11.95
C TYR A 83 9.94 -11.09 -10.94
N CYS A 84 8.86 -11.83 -10.67
CA CYS A 84 8.89 -12.99 -9.77
C CYS A 84 9.74 -14.17 -10.29
N VAL A 85 10.00 -14.24 -11.60
CA VAL A 85 10.85 -15.27 -12.22
C VAL A 85 12.23 -14.74 -12.64
N LYS A 86 12.61 -13.55 -12.12
CA LYS A 86 13.91 -12.93 -12.37
C LYS A 86 15.05 -13.84 -11.88
N ASN A 87 16.08 -13.97 -12.72
CA ASN A 87 17.33 -14.65 -12.47
C ASN A 87 18.49 -13.91 -13.18
N ALA A 88 19.72 -14.40 -13.03
CA ALA A 88 20.90 -13.74 -13.59
C ALA A 88 20.87 -13.61 -15.13
N ASP A 89 20.20 -14.55 -15.82
CA ASP A 89 20.17 -14.61 -17.29
C ASP A 89 19.12 -13.66 -17.90
N ASN A 90 18.02 -13.40 -17.18
CA ASN A 90 16.90 -12.61 -17.69
C ASN A 90 16.73 -11.23 -17.01
N GLN A 91 17.56 -10.89 -16.01
CA GLN A 91 17.42 -9.66 -15.22
C GLN A 91 17.41 -8.39 -16.07
N GLU A 92 18.30 -8.26 -17.05
CA GLU A 92 18.42 -7.05 -17.86
C GLU A 92 17.16 -6.81 -18.69
N PHE A 93 16.62 -7.89 -19.28
CA PHE A 93 15.36 -7.84 -20.02
C PHE A 93 14.18 -7.45 -19.12
N ILE A 94 14.11 -8.00 -17.91
CA ILE A 94 13.05 -7.67 -16.94
C ILE A 94 13.18 -6.20 -16.50
N PHE A 95 14.38 -5.72 -16.21
CA PHE A 95 14.62 -4.33 -15.83
C PHE A 95 14.25 -3.36 -16.95
N HIS A 96 14.59 -3.70 -18.19
CA HIS A 96 14.15 -2.95 -19.36
C HIS A 96 12.61 -2.93 -19.47
N SER A 97 11.94 -4.07 -19.24
CA SER A 97 10.48 -4.16 -19.26
C SER A 97 9.82 -3.26 -18.21
N VAL A 98 10.30 -3.29 -16.95
CA VAL A 98 9.82 -2.43 -15.87
C VAL A 98 9.98 -0.96 -16.24
N LYS A 99 11.18 -0.57 -16.72
CA LYS A 99 11.48 0.80 -17.14
C LYS A 99 10.56 1.26 -18.26
N GLN A 100 10.49 0.48 -19.33
CA GLN A 100 9.70 0.81 -20.51
C GLN A 100 8.23 0.96 -20.18
N LYS A 101 7.64 0.02 -19.42
CA LYS A 101 6.23 0.08 -19.02
C LYS A 101 5.93 1.25 -18.10
N SER A 102 6.84 1.59 -17.18
CA SER A 102 6.69 2.78 -16.35
C SER A 102 6.70 4.07 -17.19
N GLN A 103 7.65 4.21 -18.11
CA GLN A 103 7.77 5.40 -18.96
C GLN A 103 6.58 5.55 -19.92
N GLN A 104 6.12 4.44 -20.52
CA GLN A 104 4.93 4.42 -21.36
C GLN A 104 3.68 4.84 -20.59
N LEU A 105 3.51 4.35 -19.36
CA LEU A 105 2.37 4.70 -18.51
C LEU A 105 2.38 6.20 -18.16
N ILE A 106 3.53 6.74 -17.76
CA ILE A 106 3.70 8.16 -17.46
C ILE A 106 3.41 9.03 -18.69
N ALA A 107 3.96 8.67 -19.85
CA ALA A 107 3.80 9.45 -21.08
C ALA A 107 2.36 9.44 -21.63
N SER A 108 1.59 8.39 -21.34
CA SER A 108 0.21 8.22 -21.85
C SER A 108 -0.88 8.66 -20.87
N THR A 109 -0.53 9.04 -19.65
CA THR A 109 -1.49 9.42 -18.61
C THR A 109 -1.41 10.91 -18.31
N ASP A 110 -2.41 11.67 -18.74
CA ASP A 110 -2.64 13.03 -18.24
C ASP A 110 -3.57 12.98 -17.01
N PRO A 111 -3.07 13.24 -15.79
CA PRO A 111 -3.86 13.09 -14.57
C PRO A 111 -5.04 14.06 -14.45
N PHE A 112 -5.08 15.12 -15.26
CA PHE A 112 -6.17 16.10 -15.26
C PHE A 112 -7.25 15.77 -16.29
N LEU A 113 -6.96 14.92 -17.28
CA LEU A 113 -7.89 14.57 -18.36
C LEU A 113 -8.44 13.15 -18.25
N VAL A 114 -7.68 12.20 -17.73
CA VAL A 114 -8.14 10.81 -17.61
C VAL A 114 -9.27 10.68 -16.59
N SER A 115 -10.12 9.66 -16.76
CA SER A 115 -11.14 9.39 -15.76
C SER A 115 -10.49 9.04 -14.41
N ARG A 116 -11.14 9.39 -13.29
CA ARG A 116 -10.64 9.04 -11.95
C ARG A 116 -10.31 7.56 -11.80
N MET A 117 -11.13 6.71 -12.41
CA MET A 117 -10.98 5.26 -12.33
C MET A 117 -9.79 4.75 -13.17
N ASP A 118 -9.37 5.50 -14.19
CA ASP A 118 -8.17 5.21 -14.96
C ASP A 118 -6.94 5.83 -14.29
N LEU A 119 -7.06 7.01 -13.67
CA LEU A 119 -6.03 7.58 -12.80
C LEU A 119 -5.73 6.65 -11.62
N LEU A 120 -6.75 6.06 -10.99
CA LEU A 120 -6.59 5.06 -9.95
C LEU A 120 -5.76 3.87 -10.46
N ALA A 121 -6.14 3.29 -11.61
CA ALA A 121 -5.43 2.15 -12.17
C ALA A 121 -4.00 2.50 -12.58
N ALA A 122 -3.77 3.68 -13.16
CA ALA A 122 -2.46 4.19 -13.52
C ALA A 122 -1.58 4.40 -12.27
N LEU A 123 -2.11 5.02 -11.22
CA LEU A 123 -1.37 5.22 -9.97
C LEU A 123 -1.04 3.89 -9.29
N GLN A 124 -1.99 2.94 -9.24
CA GLN A 124 -1.74 1.61 -8.70
C GLN A 124 -0.65 0.86 -9.47
N ALA A 125 -0.65 0.93 -10.81
CA ALA A 125 0.39 0.36 -11.65
C ALA A 125 1.76 1.03 -11.44
N LEU A 126 1.79 2.37 -11.42
CA LEU A 126 3.01 3.13 -11.17
C LEU A 126 3.59 2.83 -9.79
N LEU A 127 2.74 2.67 -8.77
CA LEU A 127 3.15 2.31 -7.42
C LEU A 127 3.82 0.92 -7.36
N LEU A 128 3.32 -0.05 -8.12
CA LEU A 128 3.97 -1.37 -8.27
C LEU A 128 5.34 -1.24 -8.94
N TYR A 129 5.45 -0.48 -10.03
CA TYR A 129 6.75 -0.24 -10.69
C TYR A 129 7.73 0.48 -9.78
N GLN A 130 7.29 1.47 -9.01
CA GLN A 130 8.14 2.18 -8.06
C GLN A 130 8.63 1.26 -6.95
N THR A 131 7.77 0.39 -6.43
CA THR A 131 8.16 -0.59 -5.43
C THR A 131 9.25 -1.52 -5.95
N ILE A 132 9.13 -2.04 -7.18
CA ILE A 132 10.17 -2.85 -7.81
C ILE A 132 11.48 -2.04 -7.94
N ARG A 133 11.40 -0.85 -8.55
CA ARG A 133 12.59 -0.05 -8.87
C ARG A 133 13.36 0.44 -7.63
N LEU A 134 12.68 0.72 -6.53
CA LEU A 134 13.31 1.19 -5.29
C LEU A 134 13.97 0.04 -4.50
N PHE A 135 13.34 -1.13 -4.47
CA PHE A 135 13.74 -2.23 -3.58
C PHE A 135 14.44 -3.42 -4.26
N ASP A 136 14.62 -3.40 -5.58
CA ASP A 136 15.32 -4.47 -6.31
C ASP A 136 16.83 -4.55 -5.94
N GLY A 137 17.48 -3.39 -5.77
CA GLY A 137 18.92 -3.30 -5.52
C GLY A 137 19.71 -2.66 -6.67
N ASP A 138 19.17 -2.67 -7.88
CA ASP A 138 19.78 -1.98 -9.02
C ASP A 138 19.78 -0.45 -8.88
N ILE A 139 20.97 0.15 -9.03
CA ILE A 139 21.18 1.60 -8.84
C ILE A 139 20.50 2.41 -9.95
N HIS A 140 20.43 1.90 -11.18
CA HIS A 140 19.82 2.61 -12.30
C HIS A 140 18.30 2.62 -12.22
N LEU A 141 17.68 1.52 -11.78
CA LEU A 141 16.26 1.46 -11.47
C LEU A 141 15.91 2.42 -10.34
N ARG A 142 16.70 2.42 -9.26
CA ARG A 142 16.50 3.33 -8.13
C ARG A 142 16.57 4.80 -8.57
N ALA A 143 17.60 5.19 -9.33
CA ALA A 143 17.74 6.55 -9.82
C ALA A 143 16.54 7.01 -10.68
N GLN A 144 15.97 6.11 -11.49
CA GLN A 144 14.75 6.41 -12.25
C GLN A 144 13.52 6.55 -11.35
N ALA A 145 13.40 5.70 -10.33
CA ALA A 145 12.31 5.79 -9.39
C ALA A 145 12.32 7.12 -8.61
N GLU A 146 13.50 7.59 -8.23
CA GLU A 146 13.71 8.90 -7.61
C GLU A 146 13.32 10.05 -8.54
N ALA A 147 13.72 9.98 -9.81
CA ALA A 147 13.35 10.99 -10.80
C ALA A 147 11.82 11.06 -11.03
N ASP A 148 11.14 9.91 -10.96
CA ASP A 148 9.69 9.80 -11.15
C ASP A 148 8.88 10.06 -9.85
N GLU A 149 9.53 10.30 -8.70
CA GLU A 149 8.84 10.46 -7.40
C GLU A 149 7.79 11.58 -7.44
N ALA A 150 8.17 12.76 -7.97
CA ALA A 150 7.27 13.90 -8.03
C ALA A 150 6.00 13.61 -8.86
N ILE A 151 6.11 12.78 -9.90
CA ILE A 151 4.98 12.36 -10.74
C ILE A 151 4.04 11.45 -9.93
N LEU A 152 4.60 10.47 -9.22
CA LEU A 152 3.83 9.58 -8.35
C LEU A 152 3.03 10.36 -7.29
N ILE A 153 3.67 11.33 -6.64
CA ILE A 153 3.02 12.17 -5.62
C ILE A 153 1.95 13.07 -6.23
N MET A 154 2.22 13.70 -7.38
CA MET A 154 1.24 14.51 -8.10
C MET A 154 -0.02 13.69 -8.44
N TRP A 155 0.13 12.47 -8.95
CA TRP A 155 -1.01 11.60 -9.27
C TRP A 155 -1.81 11.21 -8.01
N ALA A 156 -1.12 10.94 -6.90
CA ALA A 156 -1.78 10.65 -5.63
C ALA A 156 -2.58 11.85 -5.10
N GLU A 157 -2.03 13.05 -5.20
CA GLU A 157 -2.73 14.28 -4.81
C GLU A 157 -3.95 14.58 -5.68
N GLN A 158 -3.83 14.38 -6.99
CA GLN A 158 -4.95 14.52 -7.92
C GLN A 158 -6.04 13.46 -7.67
N LEU A 159 -5.66 12.23 -7.35
CA LEU A 159 -6.61 11.19 -6.97
C LEU A 159 -7.29 11.51 -5.63
N ARG A 160 -6.53 12.02 -4.65
CA ARG A 160 -7.03 12.46 -3.35
C ARG A 160 -8.07 13.57 -3.51
N SER A 161 -7.76 14.63 -4.25
CA SER A 161 -8.69 15.75 -4.49
C SER A 161 -9.98 15.28 -5.15
N SER A 162 -9.88 14.45 -6.20
CA SER A 162 -11.05 13.91 -6.91
C SER A 162 -11.94 13.01 -6.03
N THR A 163 -11.37 12.37 -5.02
CA THR A 163 -12.12 11.50 -4.09
C THR A 163 -12.85 12.30 -3.03
N LEU A 164 -12.24 13.39 -2.52
CA LEU A 164 -12.85 14.29 -1.53
C LEU A 164 -14.07 15.05 -2.07
N HIS A 165 -14.13 15.29 -3.38
CA HIS A 165 -15.27 15.94 -4.03
C HIS A 165 -16.53 15.06 -4.13
N LEU A 166 -16.48 13.79 -3.71
CA LEU A 166 -17.66 12.94 -3.66
C LEU A 166 -18.40 13.05 -2.33
N ALA A 167 -19.74 13.06 -2.40
CA ALA A 167 -20.58 12.90 -1.22
C ALA A 167 -20.19 11.61 -0.45
N PRO A 168 -20.09 11.68 0.89
CA PRO A 168 -19.91 10.50 1.73
C PRO A 168 -20.98 9.46 1.40
N LEU A 169 -20.59 8.19 1.34
CA LEU A 169 -21.58 7.11 1.27
C LEU A 169 -22.31 7.07 2.61
N SER A 170 -23.61 7.38 2.59
CA SER A 170 -24.47 7.13 3.75
C SER A 170 -24.56 5.62 3.98
N PRO A 171 -24.56 5.14 5.24
CA PRO A 171 -24.81 3.73 5.50
C PRO A 171 -26.15 3.32 4.87
N PRO A 172 -26.27 2.11 4.27
CA PRO A 172 -27.55 1.58 3.85
C PRO A 172 -28.47 1.54 5.07
N SER A 173 -29.40 2.49 5.13
CA SER A 173 -30.28 2.65 6.28
C SER A 173 -31.12 1.39 6.45
N ALA A 174 -30.92 0.70 7.57
CA ALA A 174 -31.81 -0.37 8.01
C ALA A 174 -33.15 0.27 8.40
N GLY A 175 -34.12 0.21 7.50
CA GLY A 175 -35.51 0.55 7.75
C GLY A 175 -35.86 2.02 7.53
N THR A 176 -36.55 2.32 6.42
CA THR A 176 -37.94 2.80 6.39
C THR A 176 -38.27 3.32 4.98
N SER A 177 -39.46 2.92 4.48
CA SER A 177 -40.21 3.44 3.32
C SER A 177 -39.83 2.99 1.90
N LEU A 178 -40.62 2.02 1.42
CA LEU A 178 -41.41 2.05 0.17
C LEU A 178 -40.93 3.07 -0.90
N ALA A 179 -39.96 2.68 -1.71
CA ALA A 179 -39.77 3.21 -3.07
C ALA A 179 -39.39 2.06 -4.01
N PRO A 180 -39.92 2.03 -5.25
CA PRO A 180 -39.79 0.89 -6.14
C PRO A 180 -38.42 0.89 -6.86
N GLN A 181 -37.82 -0.30 -6.95
CA GLN A 181 -36.83 -0.75 -7.95
C GLN A 181 -35.69 0.21 -8.34
N GLY A 182 -34.44 -0.15 -7.98
CA GLY A 182 -33.26 0.32 -8.73
C GLY A 182 -32.15 1.04 -7.96
N ARG A 183 -31.91 0.75 -6.67
CA ARG A 183 -30.64 1.16 -6.05
C ARG A 183 -29.55 0.19 -6.49
N THR A 184 -28.75 0.60 -7.45
CA THR A 184 -27.43 -0.02 -7.72
C THR A 184 -26.70 -0.17 -6.39
N SER A 185 -26.12 -1.33 -6.14
CA SER A 185 -25.22 -1.52 -5.01
C SER A 185 -24.26 -0.36 -4.82
N ASP A 186 -24.12 0.14 -3.59
CA ASP A 186 -23.04 1.08 -3.26
C ASP A 186 -21.68 0.37 -3.22
N TRP A 187 -21.61 -0.96 -3.33
CA TRP A 187 -20.37 -1.72 -3.18
C TRP A 187 -19.31 -1.41 -4.26
N PRO A 188 -19.59 -1.39 -5.58
CA PRO A 188 -18.58 -1.00 -6.57
C PRO A 188 -18.09 0.44 -6.38
N ARG A 189 -18.99 1.35 -5.97
CA ARG A 189 -18.64 2.75 -5.67
C ARG A 189 -17.76 2.84 -4.43
N TRP A 190 -18.11 2.11 -3.37
CA TRP A 190 -17.34 1.99 -2.14
C TRP A 190 -15.95 1.41 -2.44
N LEU A 191 -15.87 0.31 -3.18
CA LEU A 191 -14.60 -0.30 -3.58
C LEU A 191 -13.70 0.66 -4.35
N ALA A 192 -14.26 1.44 -5.27
CA ALA A 192 -13.51 2.45 -6.00
C ALA A 192 -12.97 3.56 -5.09
N GLN A 193 -13.81 4.08 -4.19
CA GLN A 193 -13.40 5.09 -3.21
C GLN A 193 -12.34 4.53 -2.25
N GLU A 194 -12.57 3.34 -1.71
CA GLU A 194 -11.69 2.68 -0.77
C GLU A 194 -10.33 2.33 -1.38
N SER A 195 -10.32 1.77 -2.60
CA SER A 195 -9.09 1.53 -3.36
C SER A 195 -8.32 2.83 -3.61
N SER A 196 -9.02 3.96 -3.84
CA SER A 196 -8.39 5.27 -4.01
C SER A 196 -7.70 5.74 -2.73
N ARG A 197 -8.41 5.68 -1.60
CA ARG A 197 -7.86 6.07 -0.28
C ARG A 197 -6.64 5.22 0.08
N ARG A 198 -6.74 3.90 -0.07
CA ARG A 198 -5.66 2.94 0.20
C ARG A 198 -4.45 3.14 -0.70
N THR A 199 -4.67 3.44 -1.98
CA THR A 199 -3.59 3.72 -2.94
C THR A 199 -2.85 5.00 -2.55
N VAL A 200 -3.57 6.09 -2.23
CA VAL A 200 -2.97 7.35 -1.77
C VAL A 200 -2.15 7.13 -0.50
N ILE A 201 -2.72 6.47 0.51
CA ILE A 201 -2.02 6.16 1.78
C ILE A 201 -0.75 5.36 1.50
N THR A 202 -0.83 4.34 0.66
CA THR A 202 0.33 3.49 0.35
C THR A 202 1.42 4.24 -0.41
N THR A 203 1.05 5.13 -1.34
CA THR A 203 2.01 5.99 -2.06
C THR A 203 2.77 6.91 -1.11
N LEU A 204 2.05 7.56 -0.20
CA LEU A 204 2.63 8.46 0.80
C LEU A 204 3.54 7.70 1.79
N MET A 205 3.12 6.49 2.17
CA MET A 205 3.91 5.58 3.00
C MET A 205 5.18 5.10 2.28
N LEU A 206 5.11 4.74 0.99
CA LEU A 206 6.29 4.36 0.21
C LEU A 206 7.32 5.50 0.18
N LYS A 207 6.87 6.73 -0.12
CA LYS A 207 7.72 7.93 -0.09
C LYS A 207 8.37 8.13 1.28
N GLY A 208 7.58 8.03 2.36
CA GLY A 208 8.09 8.26 3.71
C GLY A 208 9.09 7.21 4.16
N VAL A 209 8.80 5.94 3.90
CA VAL A 209 9.71 4.81 4.16
C VAL A 209 11.01 4.99 3.38
N TYR A 210 10.93 5.27 2.08
CA TYR A 210 12.11 5.45 1.25
C TYR A 210 12.96 6.66 1.67
N SER A 211 12.31 7.80 1.93
CA SER A 211 12.98 9.02 2.40
C SER A 211 13.73 8.78 3.71
N PHE A 212 13.12 8.06 4.65
CA PHE A 212 13.78 7.72 5.91
C PHE A 212 14.97 6.78 5.70
N LEU A 213 14.84 5.75 4.86
CA LEU A 213 15.96 4.85 4.57
C LEU A 213 17.15 5.60 3.96
N LYS A 214 16.88 6.52 3.02
CA LYS A 214 17.89 7.29 2.29
C LYS A 214 18.49 8.44 3.12
N LEU A 215 17.67 9.21 3.81
CA LEU A 215 18.03 10.50 4.43
C LEU A 215 18.00 10.49 5.96
N SER A 216 17.55 9.40 6.60
CA SER A 216 17.32 9.29 8.06
C SER A 216 16.24 10.23 8.63
N TYR A 217 15.48 10.91 7.77
CA TYR A 217 14.30 11.68 8.14
C TYR A 217 13.28 11.67 7.00
N ASP A 218 12.01 11.90 7.33
CA ASP A 218 10.95 12.19 6.36
C ASP A 218 10.41 13.61 6.61
N ARG A 219 9.88 14.24 5.56
CA ARG A 219 9.15 15.50 5.71
C ARG A 219 7.72 15.21 6.19
N PRO A 220 7.16 16.04 7.09
CA PRO A 220 5.79 15.85 7.53
C PRO A 220 4.84 15.89 6.32
N GLN A 221 4.01 14.86 6.21
CA GLN A 221 2.99 14.74 5.17
C GLN A 221 1.62 15.10 5.76
N ASP A 222 0.68 15.54 4.94
CA ASP A 222 -0.70 15.77 5.40
C ASP A 222 -1.39 14.42 5.65
N LEU A 223 -1.39 14.00 6.92
CA LEU A 223 -1.95 12.73 7.36
C LEU A 223 -3.46 12.79 7.66
N ARG A 224 -4.19 13.82 7.20
CA ARG A 224 -5.66 13.87 7.27
C ARG A 224 -6.30 12.92 6.26
N LEU A 225 -6.01 11.63 6.44
CA LEU A 225 -6.46 10.52 5.62
C LEU A 225 -7.23 9.55 6.49
N SER A 226 -8.23 8.92 5.90
CA SER A 226 -8.95 7.82 6.52
C SER A 226 -9.17 6.70 5.53
N PHE A 227 -9.34 5.49 6.04
CA PHE A 227 -9.69 4.31 5.27
C PHE A 227 -10.49 3.35 6.14
N THR A 228 -11.19 2.40 5.51
CA THR A 228 -11.94 1.39 6.25
C THR A 228 -11.01 0.20 6.51
N ALA A 229 -10.54 0.05 7.75
CA ALA A 229 -9.57 -0.98 8.12
C ALA A 229 -10.19 -2.38 8.29
N GLN A 230 -11.52 -2.48 8.26
CA GLN A 230 -12.28 -3.71 8.44
C GLN A 230 -11.92 -4.78 7.38
N ALA A 231 -11.26 -5.85 7.81
CA ALA A 231 -10.82 -6.96 6.97
C ALA A 231 -11.98 -7.66 6.26
N ALA A 232 -13.14 -7.80 6.92
CA ALA A 232 -14.31 -8.43 6.31
C ALA A 232 -14.86 -7.62 5.11
N LEU A 233 -14.84 -6.29 5.20
CA LEU A 233 -15.31 -5.40 4.13
C LEU A 233 -14.33 -5.36 2.96
N TRP A 234 -13.02 -5.21 3.24
CA TRP A 234 -12.00 -5.17 2.17
C TRP A 234 -11.83 -6.52 1.47
N ASN A 235 -11.97 -7.64 2.18
CA ASN A 235 -11.77 -8.96 1.57
C ASN A 235 -13.03 -9.56 0.95
N ALA A 236 -14.19 -8.90 1.08
CA ALA A 236 -15.43 -9.37 0.51
C ALA A 236 -15.28 -9.60 -1.00
N GLN A 237 -15.55 -10.83 -1.45
CA GLN A 237 -15.48 -11.20 -2.87
C GLN A 237 -16.87 -11.20 -3.53
N SER A 238 -17.90 -10.67 -2.89
CA SER A 238 -19.22 -10.53 -3.52
C SER A 238 -19.96 -9.40 -2.84
N GLU A 239 -20.91 -8.82 -3.57
CA GLU A 239 -21.79 -7.81 -3.03
C GLU A 239 -22.54 -8.32 -1.80
N TYR A 240 -23.08 -9.55 -1.89
CA TYR A 240 -23.75 -10.21 -0.77
C TYR A 240 -22.83 -10.33 0.45
N GLY A 241 -21.60 -10.83 0.27
CA GLY A 241 -20.64 -10.94 1.37
C GLY A 241 -20.27 -9.58 1.99
N TRP A 242 -20.18 -8.53 1.16
CA TRP A 242 -19.94 -7.17 1.64
C TRP A 242 -21.13 -6.62 2.43
N GLN A 243 -22.36 -6.82 1.95
CA GLN A 243 -23.58 -6.42 2.66
C GLN A 243 -23.73 -7.14 4.00
N MET A 244 -23.41 -8.44 4.05
CA MET A 244 -23.43 -9.21 5.30
C MET A 244 -22.41 -8.67 6.29
N ALA A 245 -21.15 -8.48 5.86
CA ALA A 245 -20.12 -7.88 6.70
C ALA A 245 -20.49 -6.47 7.20
N TYR A 246 -21.18 -5.67 6.39
CA TYR A 246 -21.66 -4.34 6.76
C TYR A 246 -22.83 -4.38 7.76
N SER A 247 -23.68 -5.41 7.69
CA SER A 247 -24.83 -5.55 8.58
C SER A 247 -24.49 -6.16 9.94
N GLU A 248 -23.45 -7.00 10.00
CA GLU A 248 -23.07 -7.72 11.22
C GLU A 248 -22.22 -6.88 12.17
N ARG A 249 -21.50 -5.88 11.65
CA ARG A 249 -20.56 -5.05 12.42
C ARG A 249 -20.59 -3.61 11.93
N GLU A 250 -20.41 -2.67 12.85
CA GLU A 250 -20.14 -1.28 12.46
C GLU A 250 -18.82 -1.22 11.66
N PRO A 251 -18.78 -0.56 10.50
CA PRO A 251 -17.56 -0.40 9.73
C PRO A 251 -16.46 0.30 10.54
N LEU A 252 -15.31 -0.35 10.69
CA LEU A 252 -14.12 0.25 11.29
C LEU A 252 -13.47 1.25 10.33
N GLU A 253 -13.98 2.47 10.33
CA GLU A 253 -13.39 3.63 9.65
C GLU A 253 -12.29 4.23 10.54
N VAL A 254 -11.04 4.22 10.07
CA VAL A 254 -9.87 4.66 10.84
C VAL A 254 -9.30 5.94 10.24
N ARG A 255 -9.13 6.96 11.09
CA ARG A 255 -8.48 8.24 10.74
C ARG A 255 -7.04 8.18 11.22
N ILE A 256 -6.07 8.44 10.34
CA ILE A 256 -4.64 8.37 10.72
C ILE A 256 -4.32 9.36 11.85
N THR A 257 -4.95 10.54 11.88
CA THR A 257 -4.76 11.54 12.95
C THR A 257 -5.40 11.17 14.29
N HIS A 258 -6.41 10.29 14.31
CA HIS A 258 -7.13 9.85 15.50
C HIS A 258 -6.97 8.34 15.75
N TRP A 259 -5.84 7.79 15.30
CA TRP A 259 -5.59 6.35 15.28
C TRP A 259 -5.90 5.67 16.61
N ASN A 260 -5.44 6.25 17.73
CA ASN A 260 -5.62 5.66 19.06
C ASN A 260 -7.09 5.57 19.47
N GLU A 261 -7.90 6.57 19.13
CA GLU A 261 -9.33 6.61 19.44
C GLU A 261 -10.10 5.56 18.64
N ASP A 262 -9.76 5.44 17.35
CA ASP A 262 -10.44 4.52 16.44
C ASP A 262 -10.03 3.07 16.75
N MET A 263 -8.75 2.82 17.07
CA MET A 263 -8.26 1.49 17.44
C MET A 263 -8.73 1.00 18.82
N ALA A 264 -9.12 1.89 19.73
CA ALA A 264 -9.69 1.49 21.02
C ALA A 264 -11.02 0.73 20.88
N LYS A 265 -11.69 0.85 19.74
CA LYS A 265 -12.98 0.21 19.44
C LYS A 265 -12.84 -1.09 18.64
N ALA A 266 -11.63 -1.39 18.16
CA ALA A 266 -11.37 -2.49 17.24
C ALA A 266 -10.83 -3.74 17.95
N THR A 267 -11.02 -4.89 17.32
CA THR A 267 -10.38 -6.15 17.70
C THR A 267 -9.33 -6.57 16.67
N PRO A 268 -8.39 -7.46 17.01
CA PRO A 268 -7.42 -7.99 16.05
C PRO A 268 -8.05 -8.64 14.81
N SER A 269 -9.26 -9.19 14.94
CA SER A 269 -9.99 -9.79 13.82
C SER A 269 -10.47 -8.77 12.79
N ASP A 270 -10.67 -7.52 13.21
CA ASP A 270 -11.18 -6.45 12.37
C ASP A 270 -10.08 -5.86 11.50
N LEU A 271 -8.84 -5.81 11.98
CA LEU A 271 -7.74 -5.14 11.29
C LEU A 271 -7.27 -5.93 10.07
N ASP A 272 -7.13 -5.25 8.94
CA ASP A 272 -6.60 -5.82 7.71
C ASP A 272 -5.08 -5.57 7.52
N GLU A 273 -4.55 -5.96 6.36
CA GLU A 273 -3.11 -5.84 6.07
C GLU A 273 -2.60 -4.39 6.09
N LEU A 274 -3.36 -3.45 5.49
CA LEU A 274 -2.96 -2.04 5.50
C LEU A 274 -2.99 -1.48 6.92
N GLY A 275 -4.03 -1.82 7.69
CA GLY A 275 -4.17 -1.43 9.08
C GLY A 275 -3.03 -1.94 9.96
N ALA A 276 -2.65 -3.21 9.82
CA ALA A 276 -1.53 -3.79 10.58
C ALA A 276 -0.20 -3.11 10.23
N LEU A 277 0.04 -2.82 8.95
CA LEU A 277 1.24 -2.13 8.49
C LEU A 277 1.31 -0.68 9.04
N LEU A 278 0.21 0.07 8.97
CA LEU A 278 0.14 1.42 9.54
C LEU A 278 0.28 1.41 11.06
N MET A 279 -0.29 0.41 11.75
CA MET A 279 -0.12 0.24 13.19
C MET A 279 1.37 0.05 13.55
N ALA A 280 2.08 -0.81 12.81
CA ALA A 280 3.50 -1.04 13.03
C ALA A 280 4.32 0.24 12.83
N MET A 281 3.93 1.08 11.88
CA MET A 281 4.57 2.38 11.64
C MET A 281 4.26 3.40 12.77
N LEU A 282 3.00 3.47 13.23
CA LEU A 282 2.56 4.46 14.22
C LEU A 282 2.94 4.08 15.66
N TRP A 283 2.66 2.85 16.06
CA TRP A 283 2.89 2.35 17.42
C TRP A 283 4.25 1.67 17.58
N GLY A 284 4.80 1.12 16.51
CA GLY A 284 5.96 0.24 16.56
C GLY A 284 5.58 -1.21 16.31
N VAL A 285 6.54 -1.99 15.82
CA VAL A 285 6.37 -3.40 15.50
C VAL A 285 5.93 -4.19 16.75
N GLU A 286 6.66 -4.04 17.85
CA GLU A 286 6.42 -4.80 19.07
C GLU A 286 5.05 -4.49 19.75
N PRO A 287 4.65 -3.21 19.96
CA PRO A 287 3.29 -2.90 20.41
C PRO A 287 2.20 -3.45 19.49
N THR A 288 2.44 -3.47 18.17
CA THR A 288 1.51 -4.04 17.19
C THR A 288 1.37 -5.54 17.37
N MET A 289 2.47 -6.27 17.60
CA MET A 289 2.42 -7.70 17.88
C MET A 289 1.60 -8.01 19.13
N ARG A 290 1.80 -7.24 20.20
CA ARG A 290 1.07 -7.41 21.46
C ARG A 290 -0.42 -7.13 21.29
N TRP A 291 -0.77 -6.10 20.52
CA TRP A 291 -2.18 -5.78 20.26
C TRP A 291 -2.86 -6.85 19.40
N LEU A 292 -2.20 -7.33 18.35
CA LEU A 292 -2.73 -8.37 17.46
C LEU A 292 -2.89 -9.72 18.16
N GLY A 293 -1.96 -10.04 19.07
CA GLY A 293 -1.87 -11.36 19.69
C GLY A 293 -1.30 -12.43 18.73
N THR A 294 -0.87 -13.54 19.31
CA THR A 294 -0.11 -14.60 18.60
C THR A 294 -0.84 -15.21 17.41
N GLY A 295 -2.17 -15.30 17.47
CA GLY A 295 -2.99 -15.90 16.40
C GLY A 295 -3.01 -15.12 15.08
N TYR A 296 -2.54 -13.87 15.06
CA TYR A 296 -2.59 -13.00 13.89
C TYR A 296 -1.20 -12.59 13.35
N LEU A 297 -0.10 -13.00 14.01
CA LEU A 297 1.25 -12.58 13.64
C LEU A 297 1.68 -13.15 12.27
N ALA A 298 1.44 -14.44 12.01
CA ALA A 298 1.76 -15.09 10.74
C ALA A 298 1.15 -14.34 9.56
N ARG A 299 -0.12 -13.98 9.72
CA ARG A 299 -0.93 -13.32 8.68
C ARG A 299 -0.29 -12.02 8.21
N TYR A 300 0.35 -11.29 9.10
CA TYR A 300 0.94 -9.98 8.82
C TYR A 300 2.47 -10.01 8.72
N GLY A 301 3.08 -11.20 8.70
CA GLY A 301 4.53 -11.36 8.61
C GLY A 301 5.28 -10.76 9.80
N LEU A 302 4.65 -10.81 10.98
CA LEU A 302 5.21 -10.35 12.25
C LEU A 302 5.81 -11.51 13.06
N GLU A 303 5.84 -12.73 12.51
CA GLU A 303 6.49 -13.87 13.17
C GLU A 303 8.01 -13.79 13.04
N GLY A 304 8.73 -14.10 14.13
CA GLY A 304 10.18 -14.25 14.11
C GLY A 304 11.00 -12.96 14.16
N VAL A 305 10.38 -11.78 14.37
CA VAL A 305 11.13 -10.57 14.78
C VAL A 305 11.63 -10.82 16.21
N LYS A 306 12.87 -11.29 16.34
CA LYS A 306 13.48 -11.56 17.65
C LYS A 306 13.84 -10.23 18.33
N ASP A 307 13.63 -10.24 19.63
CA ASP A 307 13.92 -9.17 20.56
C ASP A 307 15.42 -9.07 20.83
N ASP A 308 16.11 -8.19 20.09
CA ASP A 308 17.48 -7.81 20.43
C ASP A 308 17.53 -6.68 21.49
N SER A 309 16.37 -6.27 22.04
CA SER A 309 16.28 -5.22 23.06
C SER A 309 16.15 -5.73 24.50
N LEU A 310 16.13 -7.06 24.70
CA LEU A 310 16.15 -7.69 26.02
C LEU A 310 17.57 -8.09 26.52
N TYR A 311 18.63 -7.75 25.76
CA TYR A 311 20.03 -8.01 26.11
C TYR A 311 20.96 -6.78 26.02
N MET A 312 20.43 -5.57 26.17
CA MET A 312 21.20 -4.33 26.36
C MET A 312 20.62 -3.51 27.51
#